data_AF-A0A139X2G2-F1
#
_entry.id   AF-A0A139X2G2-F1
#
_cell.length_a   1.000
_cell.length_b   1.000
_cell.length_c   1.000
_cell.angle_alpha   90.00
_cell.angle_beta   90.00
_cell.angle_gamma   90.00
#
_symmetry.space_group_name_H-M   'P 1'
#
loop_
_entity.id
_entity.type
_entity.pdbx_description
1 polymer ?
#
loop_
_entity_poly.entity_id
_entity_poly.type
_entity_poly.pdbx_seq_one_letter_code
_entity_poly.pdbx_strand_id
1 'polypeptide(L)'
;MLDFGIVSFLPNIIIFSNFTKEYLQETKSQPKVEINAELREMTEDFDFQLENYTIFHHGFTHNININVQYQYVKGIENGQYPDFLKLEQDIKQFLVNYPNETDFWEIINKELAKMLLVKYPQLSSITLKIHVQPDVKVTRPRSSTVTLTRYQQ
;
A
#
# COMPACT_ATOMS: atom_id res chain seq x y z
N MET A 1 22.68 32.79 44.41
CA MET A 1 22.23 32.21 43.13
C MET A 1 23.02 32.92 42.04
N LEU A 2 23.97 32.20 41.45
CA LEU A 2 24.82 32.66 40.36
C LEU A 2 24.17 32.18 39.07
N ASP A 3 23.80 33.10 38.18
CA ASP A 3 23.35 32.75 36.84
C ASP A 3 24.52 32.96 35.88
N PHE A 4 24.91 31.87 35.22
CA PHE A 4 26.07 31.78 34.34
C PHE A 4 25.66 32.12 32.91
N GLY A 5 26.52 32.89 32.24
CA GLY A 5 26.27 33.44 30.92
C GLY A 5 26.05 32.42 29.81
N ILE A 6 25.35 32.87 28.77
CA ILE A 6 25.26 32.20 27.48
C ILE A 6 26.22 32.93 26.53
N VAL A 7 27.28 32.25 26.12
CA VAL A 7 28.04 32.59 24.92
C VAL A 7 27.65 31.62 23.80
N SER A 8 27.55 32.23 22.63
CA SER A 8 27.09 31.82 21.31
C SER A 8 27.48 30.43 20.79
N PHE A 9 26.59 29.89 19.94
CA PHE A 9 27.01 29.30 18.66
C PHE A 9 26.15 29.88 17.53
N LEU A 10 26.83 30.33 16.47
CA LEU A 10 26.29 31.05 15.32
C LEU A 10 25.44 30.15 14.39
N PRO A 11 24.54 30.77 13.59
CA PRO A 11 23.59 30.08 12.73
C PRO A 11 24.25 29.72 11.40
N ASN A 12 23.93 28.55 10.85
CA ASN A 12 24.06 28.29 9.42
C ASN A 12 23.10 27.16 9.06
N ILE A 13 21.97 27.53 8.45
CA ILE A 13 21.59 27.17 7.08
C ILE A 13 20.14 27.60 6.89
N ILE A 14 20.03 28.75 6.21
CA ILE A 14 18.86 29.14 5.42
C ILE A 14 18.78 28.13 4.27
N ILE A 15 17.60 27.55 4.04
CA ILE A 15 16.92 27.25 2.76
C ILE A 15 15.80 26.28 3.15
N PHE A 16 14.67 26.77 3.63
CA PHE A 16 13.35 26.09 3.62
C PHE A 16 12.22 27.06 4.05
N SER A 17 12.54 28.24 4.62
CA SER A 17 11.53 29.18 5.13
C SER A 17 10.79 29.99 4.06
N ASN A 18 11.25 30.00 2.81
CA ASN A 18 10.63 30.80 1.76
C ASN A 18 9.64 30.01 0.91
N PHE A 19 9.76 28.68 0.85
CA PHE A 19 8.80 27.84 0.12
C PHE A 19 7.44 27.76 0.82
N THR A 20 7.40 27.89 2.15
CA THR A 20 6.17 27.80 2.93
C THR A 20 5.40 29.12 3.03
N LYS A 21 6.05 30.27 2.83
CA LYS A 21 5.37 31.57 2.89
C LYS A 21 4.58 31.91 1.63
N GLU A 22 5.04 31.49 0.46
CA GLU A 22 4.30 31.69 -0.80
C GLU A 22 3.03 30.82 -0.84
N TYR A 23 3.07 29.59 -0.33
CA TYR A 23 1.91 28.68 -0.34
C TYR A 23 0.80 29.07 0.66
N LEU A 24 1.13 29.79 1.73
CA LEU A 24 0.15 30.24 2.74
C LEU A 24 -0.52 31.58 2.39
N GLN A 25 -0.09 32.28 1.33
CA GLN A 25 -0.72 33.52 0.87
C GLN A 25 -1.78 33.32 -0.22
N GLU A 26 -1.90 32.12 -0.81
CA GLU A 26 -2.89 31.80 -1.84
C GLU A 26 -4.18 31.16 -1.28
N THR A 27 -4.74 31.71 -0.21
CA THR A 27 -6.14 31.41 0.14
C THR A 27 -7.06 32.43 -0.54
N LYS A 28 -7.51 32.12 -1.76
CA LYS A 28 -8.86 32.40 -2.33
C LYS A 28 -8.86 32.36 -3.86
N SER A 29 -8.48 31.22 -4.44
CA SER A 29 -9.09 30.67 -5.65
C SER A 29 -8.33 29.40 -6.01
N GLN A 30 -8.77 28.27 -5.46
CA GLN A 30 -8.47 27.02 -6.13
C GLN A 30 -8.99 27.16 -7.56
N PRO A 31 -8.20 26.86 -8.61
CA PRO A 31 -8.75 26.82 -9.96
C PRO A 31 -9.89 25.81 -9.94
N LYS A 32 -11.11 26.31 -10.08
CA LYS A 32 -12.29 25.47 -10.22
C LYS A 32 -12.13 24.83 -11.60
N VAL A 33 -11.58 23.62 -11.64
CA VAL A 33 -11.53 22.83 -12.87
C VAL A 33 -12.97 22.72 -13.33
N GLU A 34 -13.26 23.36 -14.47
CA GLU A 34 -14.58 23.34 -15.07
C GLU A 34 -14.83 21.89 -15.50
N ILE A 35 -15.74 21.22 -14.78
CA ILE A 35 -16.09 19.84 -15.04
C ILE A 35 -16.88 19.85 -16.36
N ASN A 36 -16.17 19.72 -17.48
CA ASN A 36 -16.81 19.47 -18.76
C ASN A 36 -17.62 18.17 -18.60
N ALA A 37 -18.88 18.16 -19.04
CA ALA A 37 -19.79 17.01 -18.95
C ALA A 37 -19.30 15.74 -19.71
N GLU A 38 -18.10 15.79 -20.29
CA GLU A 38 -17.40 14.70 -20.97
C GLU A 38 -16.17 14.17 -20.21
N LEU A 39 -15.98 14.53 -18.93
CA LEU A 39 -15.05 13.79 -18.08
C LEU A 39 -15.56 12.36 -17.94
N ARG A 40 -14.94 11.46 -18.70
CA ARG A 40 -15.10 10.00 -18.60
C ARG A 40 -15.00 9.59 -17.14
N GLU A 41 -15.65 8.47 -16.80
CA GLU A 41 -15.50 7.86 -15.48
C GLU A 41 -14.01 7.82 -15.09
N MET A 42 -13.65 8.58 -14.05
CA MET A 42 -12.29 8.62 -13.53
C MET A 42 -12.07 7.32 -12.74
N THR A 43 -11.01 6.60 -13.07
CA THR A 43 -10.54 5.45 -12.31
C THR A 43 -9.24 5.80 -11.62
N GLU A 44 -9.12 5.41 -10.37
CA GLU A 44 -7.92 5.59 -9.57
C GLU A 44 -7.33 4.22 -9.25
N ASP A 45 -6.05 4.06 -9.55
CA ASP A 45 -5.28 2.85 -9.33
C ASP A 45 -4.22 3.11 -8.27
N PHE A 46 -4.11 2.20 -7.31
CA PHE A 46 -3.17 2.28 -6.21
C PHE A 46 -2.35 1.00 -6.13
N ASP A 47 -1.08 1.13 -5.75
CA ASP A 47 -0.21 -0.02 -5.57
C ASP A 47 0.80 0.15 -4.45
N PHE A 48 1.25 -0.98 -3.90
CA PHE A 48 2.40 -1.06 -3.02
C PHE A 48 3.02 -2.47 -3.10
N GLN A 49 4.21 -2.62 -2.52
CA GLN A 49 4.94 -3.88 -2.53
C GLN A 49 5.50 -4.23 -1.16
N LEU A 50 5.37 -5.50 -0.76
CA LEU A 50 6.17 -6.09 0.30
C LEU A 50 7.38 -6.74 -0.36
N GLU A 51 8.58 -6.23 -0.08
CA GLU A 51 9.82 -6.76 -0.63
C GLU A 51 10.52 -7.70 0.34
N ASN A 52 11.08 -8.78 -0.19
CA ASN A 52 11.90 -9.77 0.52
C ASN A 52 11.28 -10.20 1.85
N TYR A 53 9.96 -10.41 1.87
CA TYR A 53 9.25 -10.85 3.04
C TYR A 53 9.58 -12.31 3.34
N THR A 54 10.18 -12.54 4.49
CA THR A 54 10.58 -13.86 4.95
C THR A 54 9.41 -14.59 5.61
N ILE A 55 9.10 -15.79 5.14
CA ILE A 55 8.00 -16.63 5.64
C ILE A 55 8.43 -18.09 5.73
N PHE A 56 7.95 -18.80 6.75
CA PHE A 56 8.09 -20.25 6.85
C PHE A 56 6.88 -20.94 6.20
N HIS A 57 7.11 -21.78 5.19
CA HIS A 57 6.08 -22.52 4.48
C HIS A 57 6.67 -23.79 3.86
N HIS A 58 5.89 -24.85 3.68
CA HIS A 58 6.37 -26.16 3.17
C HIS A 58 7.59 -26.73 3.93
N GLY A 59 7.77 -26.38 5.20
CA GLY A 59 8.89 -26.83 6.03
C GLY A 59 10.21 -26.06 5.83
N PHE A 60 10.22 -24.98 5.06
CA PHE A 60 11.41 -24.16 4.79
C PHE A 60 11.11 -22.67 4.86
N THR A 61 12.18 -21.87 4.96
CA THR A 61 12.08 -20.41 4.89
C THR A 61 12.18 -19.94 3.44
N HIS A 62 11.19 -19.18 3.00
CA HIS A 62 11.14 -18.54 1.69
C HIS A 62 11.23 -17.03 1.82
N ASN A 63 11.85 -16.38 0.83
CA ASN A 63 11.73 -14.94 0.61
C ASN A 63 10.76 -14.71 -0.53
N ILE A 64 9.71 -13.93 -0.26
CA ILE A 64 8.69 -13.61 -1.23
C ILE A 64 8.58 -12.10 -1.44
N ASN A 65 8.24 -11.71 -2.66
CA ASN A 65 7.78 -10.37 -2.98
C ASN A 65 6.27 -10.44 -3.22
N ILE A 66 5.53 -9.46 -2.70
CA ILE A 66 4.09 -9.36 -2.90
C ILE A 66 3.79 -8.01 -3.50
N ASN A 67 3.35 -7.99 -4.75
CA ASN A 67 2.83 -6.79 -5.39
C ASN A 67 1.32 -6.75 -5.17
N VAL A 68 0.84 -5.63 -4.66
CA VAL A 68 -0.57 -5.39 -4.37
C VAL A 68 -1.00 -4.20 -5.22
N GLN A 69 -2.01 -4.41 -6.05
CA GLN A 69 -2.66 -3.36 -6.83
C GLN A 69 -4.14 -3.39 -6.50
N TYR A 70 -4.78 -2.25 -6.35
CA TYR A 70 -6.20 -2.20 -6.04
C TYR A 70 -6.85 -0.92 -6.54
N GLN A 71 -8.17 -1.00 -6.70
CA GLN A 71 -9.02 0.14 -7.03
C GLN A 71 -10.10 0.28 -5.96
N TYR A 72 -10.50 1.51 -5.70
CA TYR A 72 -11.66 1.79 -4.84
C TYR A 72 -12.97 1.71 -5.61
N VAL A 73 -14.07 1.63 -4.87
CA VAL A 73 -15.42 1.84 -5.39
C VAL A 73 -15.54 3.26 -5.96
N LYS A 74 -16.35 3.40 -7.01
CA LYS A 74 -16.58 4.70 -7.65
C LYS A 74 -17.21 5.68 -6.66
N GLY A 75 -16.77 6.93 -6.69
CA GLY A 75 -17.33 7.99 -5.83
C GLY A 75 -17.00 7.85 -4.35
N ILE A 76 -15.94 7.11 -4.00
CA ILE A 76 -15.46 7.01 -2.62
C ILE A 76 -15.20 8.41 -2.03
N GLU A 77 -15.69 8.65 -0.82
CA GLU A 77 -15.48 9.92 -0.14
C GLU A 77 -14.09 9.98 0.51
N ASN A 78 -13.52 11.18 0.68
CA ASN A 78 -12.18 11.36 1.25
C ASN A 78 -11.98 10.68 2.62
N GLY A 79 -13.02 10.61 3.46
CA GLY A 79 -12.97 9.96 4.77
C GLY A 79 -13.08 8.43 4.74
N GLN A 80 -13.32 7.83 3.57
CA GLN A 80 -13.57 6.39 3.41
C GLN A 80 -12.35 5.64 2.87
N TYR A 81 -11.29 6.35 2.46
CA TYR A 81 -10.04 5.72 2.05
C TYR A 81 -9.45 4.89 3.19
N PRO A 82 -9.26 3.57 3.03
CA PRO A 82 -8.62 2.76 4.03
C PRO A 82 -7.15 3.15 4.18
N ASP A 83 -6.64 3.04 5.40
CA ASP A 83 -5.22 3.17 5.67
C ASP A 83 -4.46 2.01 5.02
N PHE A 84 -3.59 2.32 4.06
CA PHE A 84 -2.79 1.31 3.36
C PHE A 84 -1.83 0.58 4.32
N LEU A 85 -1.40 1.21 5.42
CA LEU A 85 -0.58 0.55 6.45
C LEU A 85 -1.36 -0.60 7.10
N LYS A 86 -2.67 -0.44 7.27
CA LYS A 86 -3.52 -1.49 7.80
C LYS A 86 -3.67 -2.65 6.81
N LEU A 87 -3.78 -2.34 5.51
CA LEU A 87 -3.83 -3.34 4.44
C LEU A 87 -2.55 -4.19 4.40
N GLU A 88 -1.39 -3.56 4.49
CA GLU A 88 -0.09 -4.25 4.58
C GLU A 88 0.00 -5.13 5.84
N GLN A 89 -0.40 -4.61 7.00
CA GLN A 89 -0.41 -5.38 8.25
C GLN A 89 -1.31 -6.62 8.16
N ASP A 90 -2.48 -6.49 7.56
CA ASP A 90 -3.42 -7.59 7.42
C ASP A 90 -2.91 -8.68 6.46
N ILE A 91 -2.15 -8.31 5.41
CA ILE A 91 -1.42 -9.26 4.56
C ILE A 91 -0.39 -10.03 5.40
N LYS A 92 0.44 -9.34 6.18
CA LYS A 92 1.46 -9.97 7.04
C LYS A 92 0.82 -10.91 8.06
N GLN A 93 -0.26 -10.48 8.70
CA GLN A 93 -0.99 -11.30 9.68
C GLN A 93 -1.61 -12.53 9.03
N PHE A 94 -2.19 -12.42 7.84
CA PHE A 94 -2.74 -13.57 7.11
C PHE A 94 -1.65 -14.60 6.81
N LEU A 95 -0.49 -14.15 6.32
CA LEU A 95 0.61 -15.04 5.92
C LEU A 95 1.22 -15.78 7.11
N VAL A 96 1.47 -15.08 8.24
CA VAL A 96 2.03 -15.70 9.46
C VAL A 96 1.07 -16.70 10.10
N ASN A 97 -0.23 -16.44 10.01
CA ASN A 97 -1.25 -17.27 10.65
C ASN A 97 -1.95 -18.23 9.66
N TYR A 98 -1.41 -18.40 8.45
CA TYR A 98 -2.02 -19.27 7.46
C TYR A 98 -1.97 -20.73 7.96
N PRO A 99 -3.13 -21.39 8.17
CA PRO A 99 -3.18 -22.61 8.98
C PRO A 99 -2.64 -23.85 8.27
N ASN A 100 -2.48 -23.81 6.95
CA ASN A 100 -2.09 -24.96 6.15
C ASN A 100 -0.73 -24.75 5.47
N GLU A 101 0.31 -25.29 6.09
CA GLU A 101 1.67 -25.22 5.57
C GLU A 101 1.90 -26.08 4.32
N THR A 102 0.91 -26.87 3.86
CA THR A 102 1.03 -27.74 2.68
C THR A 102 0.41 -27.16 1.41
N ASP A 103 -0.37 -26.09 1.53
CA ASP A 103 -1.04 -25.49 0.37
C ASP A 103 -0.05 -24.88 -0.62
N PHE A 104 -0.41 -24.92 -1.90
CA PHE A 104 0.37 -24.22 -2.93
C PHE A 104 0.20 -22.69 -2.81
N TRP A 105 1.19 -21.94 -3.29
CA TRP A 105 1.18 -20.48 -3.28
C TRP A 105 -0.04 -19.88 -3.99
N GLU A 106 -0.58 -20.57 -5.00
CA GLU A 106 -1.78 -20.19 -5.72
C GLU A 106 -3.04 -20.25 -4.84
N ILE A 107 -3.09 -21.18 -3.88
CA ILE A 107 -4.20 -21.30 -2.94
C ILE A 107 -4.08 -20.18 -1.91
N ILE A 108 -2.89 -19.98 -1.33
CA ILE A 108 -2.60 -18.89 -0.40
C ILE A 108 -2.95 -17.53 -1.03
N ASN A 109 -2.54 -17.29 -2.28
CA ASN A 109 -2.83 -16.03 -2.98
C ASN A 109 -4.34 -15.82 -3.20
N LYS A 110 -5.08 -16.88 -3.55
CA LYS A 110 -6.54 -16.82 -3.73
C LYS A 110 -7.23 -16.49 -2.42
N GLU A 111 -6.88 -17.16 -1.33
CA GLU A 111 -7.49 -16.92 -0.02
C GLU A 111 -7.11 -15.54 0.54
N LEU A 112 -5.88 -15.08 0.32
CA LEU A 112 -5.46 -13.72 0.67
C LEU A 112 -6.30 -12.68 -0.09
N ALA A 113 -6.43 -12.82 -1.41
CA ALA A 113 -7.22 -11.89 -2.24
C ALA A 113 -8.69 -11.85 -1.79
N LYS A 114 -9.29 -13.01 -1.51
CA LYS A 114 -10.67 -13.10 -0.99
C LYS A 114 -10.80 -12.40 0.36
N MET A 115 -9.90 -12.67 1.30
CA MET A 115 -9.91 -12.07 2.63
C MET A 115 -9.84 -10.55 2.55
N LEU A 116 -8.89 -10.02 1.77
CA LEU A 116 -8.74 -8.58 1.58
C LEU A 116 -9.97 -7.96 0.94
N LEU A 117 -10.50 -8.56 -0.13
CA LEU A 117 -11.68 -8.01 -0.77
C LEU A 117 -12.87 -7.99 0.20
N VAL A 118 -13.12 -9.07 0.96
CA VAL A 118 -14.18 -9.14 1.98
C VAL A 118 -13.99 -8.11 3.09
N LYS A 119 -12.77 -7.98 3.61
CA LYS A 119 -12.44 -7.11 4.75
C LYS A 119 -12.51 -5.62 4.40
N TYR A 120 -12.19 -5.28 3.16
CA TYR A 120 -12.19 -3.90 2.67
C TYR A 120 -13.29 -3.70 1.62
N PRO A 121 -14.55 -3.46 2.05
CA PRO A 121 -15.67 -3.24 1.12
C PRO A 121 -15.49 -2.01 0.21
N GLN A 122 -14.59 -1.09 0.57
CA GLN A 122 -14.22 0.06 -0.24
C GLN A 122 -13.41 -0.33 -1.48
N LEU A 123 -12.80 -1.52 -1.52
CA LEU A 123 -12.10 -2.01 -2.70
C LEU A 123 -13.10 -2.56 -3.72
N SER A 124 -13.05 -2.03 -4.94
CA SER A 124 -13.78 -2.56 -6.10
C SER A 124 -13.02 -3.70 -6.77
N SER A 125 -11.68 -3.64 -6.76
CA SER A 125 -10.83 -4.70 -7.27
C SER A 125 -9.52 -4.79 -6.51
N ILE A 126 -8.92 -5.99 -6.51
CA ILE A 126 -7.57 -6.22 -6.02
C ILE A 126 -6.86 -7.22 -6.93
N THR A 127 -5.60 -6.92 -7.25
CA THR A 127 -4.66 -7.81 -7.91
C THR A 127 -3.48 -8.06 -6.99
N LEU A 128 -3.23 -9.33 -6.69
CA LEU A 128 -2.12 -9.79 -5.87
C LEU A 128 -1.19 -10.66 -6.69
N LYS A 129 0.09 -10.31 -6.70
CA LYS A 129 1.14 -11.16 -7.26
C LYS A 129 2.11 -11.57 -6.16
N ILE A 130 2.12 -12.86 -5.83
CA ILE A 130 3.16 -13.45 -4.98
C ILE A 130 4.26 -13.95 -5.90
N HIS A 131 5.48 -13.48 -5.70
CA HIS A 131 6.68 -13.98 -6.35
C HIS A 131 7.59 -14.63 -5.30
N VAL A 132 7.90 -15.90 -5.51
CA VAL A 132 8.73 -16.71 -4.62
C VAL A 132 10.11 -16.80 -5.26
N GLN A 133 11.10 -16.25 -4.57
CA GLN A 133 12.50 -16.31 -5.02
C GLN A 133 12.98 -17.76 -5.02
N PRO A 134 13.90 -18.12 -5.94
CA PRO A 134 14.59 -19.40 -5.87
C PRO A 134 15.29 -19.57 -4.52
N ASP A 135 15.32 -20.81 -4.03
CA ASP A 135 16.07 -21.21 -2.84
C ASP A 135 16.88 -22.48 -3.12
N VAL A 136 17.56 -22.98 -2.08
CA VAL A 136 18.43 -24.17 -2.19
C VAL A 136 17.69 -25.44 -2.60
N LYS A 137 16.36 -25.51 -2.40
CA LYS A 137 15.52 -26.66 -2.77
C LYS A 137 14.76 -26.44 -4.07
N VAL A 138 14.30 -25.21 -4.31
CA VAL A 138 13.56 -24.84 -5.51
C VAL A 138 14.35 -23.80 -6.28
N THR A 139 15.09 -24.26 -7.30
CA THR A 139 16.03 -23.43 -8.06
C THR A 139 15.37 -22.56 -9.14
N ARG A 140 14.06 -22.69 -9.34
CA ARG A 140 13.30 -21.91 -10.33
C ARG A 140 12.38 -20.92 -9.61
N PRO A 141 12.33 -19.66 -10.07
CA PRO A 141 11.39 -18.69 -9.52
C PRO A 141 9.96 -19.14 -9.82
N ARG A 142 9.04 -18.83 -8.91
CA ARG A 142 7.61 -19.11 -9.08
C ARG A 142 6.82 -17.85 -8.82
N SER A 143 5.68 -17.70 -9.48
CA SER A 143 4.75 -16.63 -9.16
C SER A 143 3.32 -17.03 -9.37
N SER A 144 2.44 -16.51 -8.52
CA SER A 144 0.99 -16.57 -8.67
C SER A 144 0.46 -15.16 -8.79
N THR A 145 -0.44 -14.90 -9.75
CA THR A 145 -1.20 -13.66 -9.85
C THR A 145 -2.68 -13.97 -9.73
N VAL A 146 -3.38 -13.25 -8.86
CA VAL A 146 -4.82 -13.36 -8.65
C VAL A 146 -5.41 -11.98 -8.76
N THR A 147 -6.43 -11.82 -9.60
CA THR A 147 -7.26 -10.61 -9.69
C THR A 147 -8.68 -10.96 -9.28
N LEU A 148 -9.23 -10.20 -8.33
CA LEU A 148 -10.63 -10.27 -7.95
C LEU A 148 -11.27 -8.90 -8.12
N THR A 149 -12.42 -8.86 -8.77
CA THR A 149 -13.23 -7.66 -8.98
C THR A 149 -14.63 -7.92 -8.44
N ARG A 150 -15.19 -6.95 -7.72
CA ARG A 150 -16.60 -7.00 -7.30
C ARG A 150 -17.49 -6.77 -8.51
N TYR A 151 -18.56 -7.54 -8.62
CA TYR A 151 -19.66 -7.18 -9.50
C TYR A 151 -20.26 -5.87 -8.99
N GLN A 152 -20.17 -4.81 -9.80
CA GLN A 152 -20.88 -3.55 -9.54
C GLN A 152 -22.31 -3.74 -10.07
N GLN A 153 -23.30 -3.63 -9.18
CA GLN A 153 -24.73 -3.58 -9.54
C GLN A 153 -25.15 -2.15 -9.83
#